data_AF-A0A3D5H9L0-F1
#
_entry.id   AF-A0A3D5H9L0-F1
#
_cell.length_a   1.000
_cell.length_b   1.000
_cell.length_c   1.000
_cell.angle_alpha   90.00
_cell.angle_beta   90.00
_cell.angle_gamma   90.00
#
_symmetry.space_group_name_H-M   'P 1'
#
loop_
_entity.id
_entity.type
_entity.pdbx_description
1 polymer ?
#
loop_
_entity_poly.entity_id
_entity_poly.type
_entity_poly.pdbx_seq_one_letter_code
_entity_poly.pdbx_strand_id
1 'polypeptide(L)'
;LALDSDEQATAAAAVQAFNATIANVAASHNMAVVDIFSFYNSIKANGYYVAGQKYTADYISGGVFSLDGVHPSSRGHALVANEFLKVMNATFGMGVPYVDVSTIPGIPAPIAKPSGGGGLPIISYEAFRNLEWLWGSDR
;
A
#
# COMPACT_ATOMS: atom_id res chain seq x y z
N LEU A 1 -15.48 -4.78 -19.15
CA LEU A 1 -15.82 -5.95 -18.32
C LEU A 1 -15.90 -5.47 -16.88
N ALA A 2 -17.07 -5.57 -16.27
CA ALA A 2 -17.30 -5.37 -14.84
C ALA A 2 -17.97 -6.64 -14.32
N LEU A 3 -17.58 -7.10 -13.13
CA LEU A 3 -18.17 -8.29 -12.50
C LEU A 3 -19.67 -8.07 -12.28
N ASP A 4 -20.48 -9.07 -12.54
CA ASP A 4 -21.91 -9.00 -12.21
C ASP A 4 -22.15 -9.12 -10.70
N SER A 5 -23.40 -8.92 -10.26
CA SER A 5 -23.75 -8.94 -8.83
C SER A 5 -23.52 -10.30 -8.18
N ASP A 6 -23.67 -11.39 -8.94
CA ASP A 6 -23.58 -12.75 -8.43
C ASP A 6 -22.12 -13.16 -8.28
N GLU A 7 -21.27 -12.75 -9.23
CA GLU A 7 -19.81 -12.90 -9.14
C GLU A 7 -19.25 -12.11 -7.95
N GLN A 8 -19.70 -10.87 -7.72
CA GLN A 8 -19.30 -10.06 -6.57
C GLN A 8 -19.74 -10.70 -5.25
N ALA A 9 -20.97 -11.20 -5.17
CA ALA A 9 -21.47 -11.90 -3.99
C ALA A 9 -20.68 -13.18 -3.70
N THR A 10 -20.35 -13.94 -4.75
CA THR A 10 -19.53 -15.16 -4.64
C THR A 10 -18.14 -14.84 -4.11
N ALA A 11 -17.48 -13.81 -4.63
CA ALA A 11 -16.18 -13.36 -4.15
C ALA A 11 -16.23 -12.90 -2.68
N ALA A 12 -17.24 -12.12 -2.31
CA ALA A 12 -17.43 -11.66 -0.94
C ALA A 12 -17.65 -12.82 0.05
N ALA A 13 -18.48 -13.80 -0.33
CA ALA A 13 -18.70 -15.01 0.47
C ALA A 13 -17.42 -15.82 0.67
N ALA A 14 -16.61 -15.97 -0.39
CA ALA A 14 -15.32 -16.66 -0.32
C ALA A 14 -14.34 -15.93 0.64
N VAL A 15 -14.26 -14.60 0.57
CA VAL A 15 -13.44 -13.80 1.49
C VAL A 15 -13.84 -14.02 2.95
N GLN A 16 -15.15 -14.01 3.25
CA GLN A 16 -15.64 -14.27 4.60
C GLN A 16 -15.29 -15.68 5.08
N ALA A 17 -15.44 -16.69 4.22
CA ALA A 17 -15.10 -18.07 4.55
C ALA A 17 -13.60 -18.25 4.85
N PHE A 18 -12.72 -17.62 4.07
CA PHE A 18 -11.28 -17.65 4.34
C PHE A 18 -10.92 -16.94 5.64
N ASN A 19 -11.48 -15.75 5.89
CA ASN A 19 -11.24 -15.01 7.13
C ASN A 19 -11.67 -15.81 8.37
N ALA A 20 -12.84 -16.45 8.32
CA ALA A 20 -13.31 -17.33 9.39
C ALA A 20 -12.38 -18.53 9.60
N THR A 21 -11.90 -19.14 8.51
CA THR A 21 -10.95 -20.26 8.59
C THR A 21 -9.63 -19.84 9.24
N ILE A 22 -9.06 -18.70 8.83
CA ILE A 22 -7.84 -18.15 9.41
C ILE A 22 -8.02 -17.88 10.90
N ALA A 23 -9.13 -17.24 11.28
CA ALA A 23 -9.42 -16.94 12.69
C ALA A 23 -9.52 -18.22 13.54
N ASN A 24 -10.20 -19.25 13.03
CA ASN A 24 -10.35 -20.52 13.73
C ASN A 24 -9.01 -21.25 13.93
N VAL A 25 -8.19 -21.32 12.87
CA VAL A 25 -6.86 -21.94 12.94
C VAL A 25 -5.94 -21.15 13.87
N ALA A 26 -5.96 -19.81 13.80
CA ALA A 26 -5.13 -19.00 14.68
C ALA A 26 -5.53 -19.16 16.16
N ALA A 27 -6.84 -19.23 16.45
CA ALA A 27 -7.35 -19.50 17.79
C ALA A 27 -6.90 -20.87 18.33
N SER A 28 -6.87 -21.92 17.50
CA SER A 28 -6.40 -23.24 17.93
C SER A 28 -4.89 -23.31 18.17
N HIS A 29 -4.12 -22.40 17.59
CA HIS A 29 -2.66 -22.33 17.70
C HIS A 29 -2.16 -21.17 18.56
N ASN A 30 -3.05 -20.44 19.23
CA ASN A 30 -2.71 -19.28 20.05
C ASN A 30 -1.89 -18.22 19.29
N MET A 31 -2.20 -18.04 18.00
CA MET A 31 -1.56 -17.10 17.09
C MET A 31 -2.34 -15.79 17.04
N ALA A 32 -1.64 -14.67 16.89
CA ALA A 32 -2.26 -13.38 16.67
C ALA A 32 -2.85 -13.29 15.25
N VAL A 33 -4.04 -12.72 15.11
CA VAL A 33 -4.68 -12.46 13.80
C VAL A 33 -4.73 -10.97 13.56
N VAL A 34 -4.30 -10.56 12.37
CA VAL A 34 -4.45 -9.19 11.89
C VAL A 34 -5.67 -9.13 10.99
N ASP A 35 -6.73 -8.44 11.42
CA ASP A 35 -7.96 -8.29 10.64
C ASP A 35 -7.78 -7.22 9.55
N ILE A 36 -7.14 -7.64 8.46
CA ILE A 36 -6.90 -6.81 7.28
C ILE A 36 -8.19 -6.43 6.56
N PHE A 37 -9.24 -7.26 6.64
CA PHE A 37 -10.53 -6.99 6.03
C PHE A 37 -11.18 -5.76 6.68
N SER A 38 -11.29 -5.76 8.00
CA SER A 38 -11.82 -4.62 8.75
C SER A 38 -10.92 -3.39 8.63
N PHE A 39 -9.60 -3.57 8.61
CA PHE A 39 -8.64 -2.49 8.42
C PHE A 39 -8.88 -1.71 7.12
N TYR A 40 -8.95 -2.40 5.98
CA TYR A 40 -9.19 -1.74 4.69
C TYR A 40 -10.59 -1.14 4.59
N ASN A 41 -11.62 -1.79 5.14
CA ASN A 41 -12.96 -1.23 5.18
C ASN A 41 -13.02 0.06 6.00
N SER A 42 -12.27 0.12 7.11
CA SER A 42 -12.15 1.34 7.91
C SER A 42 -11.44 2.46 7.16
N ILE A 43 -10.33 2.16 6.47
CA ILE A 43 -9.63 3.12 5.59
C ILE A 43 -10.59 3.67 4.52
N LYS A 44 -11.38 2.79 3.89
CA LYS A 44 -12.33 3.20 2.85
C LYS A 44 -13.44 4.10 3.40
N ALA A 45 -13.96 3.79 4.59
CA ALA A 45 -15.06 4.54 5.19
C ALA A 45 -14.62 5.88 5.80
N ASN A 46 -13.48 5.90 6.49
CA ASN A 46 -13.09 7.00 7.39
C ASN A 46 -11.78 7.68 6.97
N GLY A 47 -10.98 7.02 6.13
CA GLY A 47 -9.55 7.32 5.99
C GLY A 47 -8.73 6.88 7.20
N TYR A 48 -7.42 6.99 7.07
CA TYR A 48 -6.47 6.58 8.11
C TYR A 48 -5.37 7.62 8.27
N TYR A 49 -5.06 8.00 9.51
CA TYR A 49 -4.14 9.10 9.79
C TYR A 49 -2.83 8.56 10.37
N VAL A 50 -1.71 8.94 9.76
CA VAL A 50 -0.36 8.68 10.29
C VAL A 50 0.42 9.98 10.28
N ALA A 51 0.94 10.39 11.43
CA ALA A 51 1.73 11.61 11.58
C ALA A 51 1.06 12.87 10.94
N GLY A 52 -0.27 12.98 11.06
CA GLY A 52 -1.06 14.09 10.51
C GLY A 52 -1.38 13.98 9.01
N GLN A 53 -0.85 12.98 8.29
CA GLN A 53 -1.20 12.70 6.90
C GLN A 53 -2.38 11.74 6.81
N LYS A 54 -3.36 12.06 5.97
CA LYS A 54 -4.54 11.22 5.72
C LYS A 54 -4.31 10.31 4.52
N TYR A 55 -4.60 9.03 4.68
CA TYR A 55 -4.58 7.99 3.66
C TYR A 55 -6.00 7.49 3.41
N THR A 56 -6.39 7.31 2.16
CA THR A 56 -7.71 6.83 1.76
C THR A 56 -7.61 5.74 0.69
N ALA A 57 -8.70 5.04 0.44
CA ALA A 57 -8.80 4.06 -0.64
C ALA A 57 -9.00 4.70 -2.03
N ASP A 58 -8.89 6.03 -2.15
CA ASP A 58 -9.11 6.74 -3.41
C ASP A 58 -8.03 6.38 -4.43
N TYR A 59 -8.46 6.09 -5.65
CA TYR A 59 -7.55 5.73 -6.74
C TYR A 59 -6.60 6.89 -7.05
N ILE A 60 -5.30 6.60 -7.12
CA ILE A 60 -4.18 7.53 -7.35
C ILE A 60 -3.93 8.52 -6.20
N SER A 61 -4.95 9.22 -5.69
CA SER A 61 -4.78 10.30 -4.71
C SER A 61 -4.79 9.82 -3.25
N GLY A 62 -5.36 8.65 -2.95
CA GLY A 62 -5.52 8.16 -1.58
C GLY A 62 -4.24 7.60 -0.95
N GLY A 63 -3.24 7.26 -1.77
CA GLY A 63 -1.92 6.80 -1.34
C GLY A 63 -1.87 5.38 -0.79
N VAL A 64 -3.01 4.71 -0.61
CA VAL A 64 -3.08 3.33 -0.10
C VAL A 64 -2.83 2.30 -1.21
N PHE A 65 -3.47 2.46 -2.37
CA PHE A 65 -3.34 1.55 -3.51
C PHE A 65 -2.41 2.09 -4.59
N SER A 66 -1.84 1.20 -5.38
CA SER A 66 -0.96 1.52 -6.51
C SER A 66 -1.77 1.98 -7.75
N LEU A 67 -1.08 2.17 -8.88
CA LEU A 67 -1.72 2.54 -10.16
C LEU A 67 -2.63 1.45 -10.76
N ASP A 68 -2.61 0.23 -10.23
CA ASP A 68 -3.57 -0.81 -10.63
C ASP A 68 -4.88 -0.75 -9.82
N GLY A 69 -4.93 0.04 -8.75
CA GLY A 69 -6.09 0.15 -7.87
C GLY A 69 -6.39 -1.10 -7.04
N VAL A 70 -5.51 -2.12 -7.04
CA VAL A 70 -5.70 -3.40 -6.37
C VAL A 70 -4.59 -3.67 -5.37
N HIS A 71 -3.33 -3.58 -5.78
CA HIS A 71 -2.20 -3.82 -4.89
C HIS A 71 -1.91 -2.57 -4.04
N PRO A 72 -1.51 -2.73 -2.77
CA PRO A 72 -1.13 -1.58 -1.96
C PRO A 72 0.11 -0.90 -2.56
N SER A 73 0.19 0.43 -2.46
CA SER A 73 1.41 1.17 -2.78
C SER A 73 2.52 0.85 -1.77
N SER A 74 3.74 1.36 -1.96
CA SER A 74 4.80 1.25 -0.95
C SER A 74 4.37 1.82 0.41
N ARG A 75 3.60 2.92 0.41
CA ARG A 75 3.02 3.49 1.63
C ARG A 75 1.90 2.61 2.18
N GLY A 76 1.05 2.05 1.31
CA GLY A 76 0.02 1.09 1.68
C GLY A 76 0.59 -0.14 2.40
N HIS A 77 1.70 -0.70 1.91
CA HIS A 77 2.41 -1.79 2.56
C HIS A 77 2.92 -1.40 3.94
N ALA A 78 3.42 -0.17 4.11
CA ALA A 78 3.86 0.31 5.42
C ALA A 78 2.70 0.49 6.42
N LEU A 79 1.52 0.91 5.94
CA LEU A 79 0.31 0.94 6.77
C LEU A 79 -0.09 -0.46 7.23
N VAL A 80 -0.05 -1.44 6.33
CA VAL A 80 -0.30 -2.86 6.67
C VAL A 80 0.74 -3.34 7.69
N ALA A 81 2.02 -3.10 7.46
CA ALA A 81 3.08 -3.48 8.38
C ALA A 81 2.85 -2.90 9.79
N ASN A 82 2.43 -1.64 9.90
CA ASN A 82 2.11 -1.03 11.18
C ASN A 82 0.91 -1.69 11.87
N GLU A 83 -0.11 -2.14 11.13
CA GLU A 83 -1.22 -2.89 11.72
C GLU A 83 -0.77 -4.27 12.25
N PHE A 84 0.14 -4.95 11.55
CA PHE A 84 0.79 -6.16 12.07
C PHE A 84 1.57 -5.88 13.35
N LEU A 85 2.43 -4.85 13.35
CA LEU A 85 3.23 -4.48 14.51
C LEU A 85 2.35 -4.11 15.70
N LYS A 86 1.24 -3.41 15.49
CA LYS A 86 0.26 -3.07 16.52
C LYS A 86 -0.34 -4.32 17.17
N VAL A 87 -0.81 -5.27 16.36
CA VAL A 87 -1.37 -6.54 16.86
C VAL A 87 -0.31 -7.37 17.59
N MET A 88 0.90 -7.46 17.05
CA MET A 88 2.01 -8.19 17.67
C MET A 88 2.44 -7.56 19.00
N ASN A 89 2.63 -6.24 19.05
CA ASN A 89 2.97 -5.52 20.27
C ASN A 89 1.89 -5.72 21.34
N ALA A 90 0.61 -5.67 20.97
CA ALA A 90 -0.51 -5.90 21.90
C ALA A 90 -0.61 -7.35 22.38
N THR A 91 -0.40 -8.33 21.49
CA THR A 91 -0.59 -9.76 21.81
C THR A 91 0.61 -10.34 22.56
N PHE A 92 1.82 -9.94 22.19
CA PHE A 92 3.06 -10.53 22.69
C PHE A 92 3.86 -9.61 23.61
N GLY A 93 3.36 -8.39 23.89
CA GLY A 93 4.07 -7.42 24.73
C GLY A 93 5.38 -6.92 24.12
N MET A 94 5.47 -6.94 22.78
CA MET A 94 6.65 -6.47 22.07
C MET A 94 6.69 -4.93 22.05
N GLY A 95 7.90 -4.37 21.91
CA GLY A 95 8.14 -2.93 21.81
C GLY A 95 8.65 -2.51 20.44
N VAL A 96 8.21 -3.17 19.37
CA VAL A 96 8.74 -2.90 18.03
C VAL A 96 8.20 -1.55 17.54
N PRO A 97 9.06 -0.59 17.16
CA PRO A 97 8.63 0.71 16.68
C PRO A 97 7.91 0.58 15.33
N TYR A 98 6.94 1.46 15.11
CA TYR A 98 6.21 1.54 13.84
C TYR A 98 7.08 2.13 12.73
N VAL A 99 6.80 1.70 11.49
CA VAL A 99 7.37 2.24 10.28
C VAL A 99 6.89 3.68 10.08
N ASP A 100 7.83 4.60 9.87
CA ASP A 100 7.53 5.97 9.49
C ASP A 100 7.12 6.05 8.01
N VAL A 101 5.82 6.13 7.78
CA VAL A 101 5.24 6.15 6.43
C VAL A 101 5.59 7.44 5.66
N SER A 102 5.93 8.53 6.37
CA SER A 102 6.28 9.81 5.74
C SER A 102 7.60 9.75 4.97
N THR A 103 8.52 8.89 5.41
CA THR A 103 9.82 8.67 4.75
C THR A 103 9.74 7.81 3.49
N ILE A 104 8.59 7.18 3.24
CA ILE A 104 8.41 6.27 2.10
C ILE A 104 7.94 7.07 0.87
N PRO A 105 8.57 6.87 -0.30
CA PRO A 105 8.12 7.50 -1.54
C PRO A 105 6.65 7.20 -1.85
N GLY A 106 5.93 8.22 -2.33
CA GLY A 106 4.58 8.06 -2.83
C GLY A 106 4.55 7.37 -4.20
N ILE A 107 3.36 7.24 -4.78
CA ILE A 107 3.20 6.74 -6.15
C ILE A 107 3.86 7.76 -7.09
N PRO A 108 4.85 7.35 -7.92
CA PRO A 108 5.43 8.25 -8.90
C PRO A 108 4.35 8.79 -9.82
N ALA A 109 4.37 10.10 -10.08
CA ALA A 109 3.46 10.69 -11.05
C ALA A 109 3.64 9.99 -12.41
N PRO A 110 2.55 9.64 -13.12
CA PRO A 110 2.66 9.20 -14.51
C PRO A 110 3.43 10.28 -15.27
N ILE A 111 4.58 9.93 -15.87
CA ILE A 111 5.33 10.89 -16.67
C ILE A 111 4.41 11.28 -17.83
N ALA A 112 3.90 12.50 -17.81
CA ALA A 112 3.12 13.02 -18.93
C ALA A 112 4.02 12.98 -20.16
N LYS A 113 3.59 12.27 -21.22
CA LYS A 113 4.22 12.42 -22.54
C LYS A 113 4.18 13.93 -22.85
N PRO A 114 5.30 14.60 -23.14
CA PRO A 114 5.27 16.02 -23.46
C PRO A 114 4.33 16.22 -24.65
N SER A 115 3.21 16.89 -24.37
CA SER A 115 2.24 17.35 -25.36
C SER A 115 2.83 18.59 -26.04
N GLY A 116 3.68 18.37 -27.03
CA GLY A 116 4.25 19.45 -27.83
C GLY A 116 5.33 18.90 -28.75
N GLY A 117 5.08 18.98 -30.06
CA GLY A 117 6.00 18.51 -31.09
C GLY A 117 7.42 19.10 -30.90
N GLY A 118 8.42 18.22 -31.02
CA GLY A 118 9.82 18.62 -31.20
C GLY A 118 10.68 18.82 -29.94
N GLY A 119 10.18 18.56 -28.74
CA GLY A 119 10.97 18.66 -27.51
C GLY A 119 11.67 17.35 -27.16
N LEU A 120 13.01 17.37 -27.01
CA LEU A 120 13.80 16.27 -26.44
C LEU A 120 13.14 15.77 -25.12
N PRO A 121 13.25 14.47 -24.80
CA PRO A 121 12.66 13.92 -23.60
C PRO A 121 13.11 14.73 -22.37
N ILE A 122 12.15 15.19 -21.56
CA ILE A 122 12.43 15.80 -20.27
C ILE A 122 12.76 14.65 -19.32
N ILE A 123 14.03 14.31 -19.24
CA ILE A 123 14.53 13.29 -18.33
C ILE A 123 14.88 14.03 -17.03
N SER A 124 14.24 13.65 -15.91
CA SER A 124 14.48 14.28 -14.60
C SER A 124 15.95 14.17 -14.20
N TYR A 125 16.53 15.20 -13.59
CA TYR A 125 17.91 15.19 -13.08
C TYR A 125 18.16 13.98 -12.16
N GLU A 126 17.16 13.58 -11.38
CA GLU A 126 17.19 12.38 -10.51
C GLU A 126 17.43 11.08 -11.31
N ALA A 127 16.97 11.00 -12.56
CA ALA A 127 17.12 9.81 -13.40
C ALA A 127 18.56 9.65 -13.93
N PHE A 128 19.36 10.73 -13.96
CA PHE A 128 20.77 10.70 -14.37
C PHE A 128 21.75 10.63 -13.21
N ARG A 129 21.34 10.99 -11.98
CA ARG A 129 22.20 10.94 -10.79
C ARG A 129 22.83 9.56 -10.56
N ASN A 130 22.12 8.49 -10.91
CA ASN A 130 22.61 7.11 -10.75
C ASN A 130 23.40 6.58 -11.97
N LEU A 131 23.57 7.41 -13.02
CA LEU A 131 24.33 7.10 -14.24
C LEU A 131 25.64 7.90 -14.34
N GLU A 132 26.05 8.63 -13.30
CA GLU A 132 27.32 9.39 -13.30
C GLU A 132 28.55 8.49 -13.56
N TRP A 133 28.48 7.22 -13.17
CA TRP A 133 29.54 6.23 -13.43
C TRP A 133 29.72 5.86 -14.91
N LEU A 134 28.71 6.10 -15.77
CA LEU A 134 28.74 5.75 -17.20
C LEU A 134 29.54 6.73 -18.06
N TRP A 135 29.86 7.92 -17.55
CA TRP A 135 30.58 8.96 -18.30
C TRP A 135 31.97 9.30 -17.74
N GLY A 136 32.44 8.51 -16.77
CA GLY A 136 33.82 8.57 -16.28
C GLY A 136 34.08 9.71 -15.29
N SER A 137 34.29 9.34 -14.03
CA SER A 137 35.21 10.08 -13.17
C SER A 137 36.62 9.84 -13.69
N ASP A 138 37.17 10.79 -14.44
CA ASP A 138 38.62 11.06 -14.52
C ASP A 138 38.87 12.28 -15.42
N ARG A 139 38.76 13.47 -14.81
CA ARG A 139 39.75 14.55 -14.92
C ARG A 139 39.47 15.67 -13.91
#